data_AF-A0A3D3XQQ3-F1
#
_entry.id   AF-A0A3D3XQQ3-F1
#
_cell.length_a   1.000
_cell.length_b   1.000
_cell.length_c   1.000
_cell.angle_alpha   90.00
_cell.angle_beta   90.00
_cell.angle_gamma   90.00
#
_symmetry.space_group_name_H-M   'P 1'
#
loop_
_entity.id
_entity.type
_entity.pdbx_description
1 polymer ?
#
loop_
_entity_poly.entity_id
_entity_poly.type
_entity_poly.pdbx_seq_one_letter_code
_entity_poly.pdbx_strand_id
1 'polypeptide(L)'
;FGEIEDEHDAEALLEKEVRPNEWLFSTRLEVGDINEKWGLSIPESENYNTLGGYILDVYQSIPTKGTVVRSDQYLFIVEKTTFNRLEEVLVKAI
;
A
#
# COMPACT_ATOMS: atom_id res chain seq x y z
N PHE A 1 35.80 5.77 16.60
CA PHE A 1 35.12 4.75 17.42
C PHE A 1 33.71 5.24 17.69
N GLY A 2 32.72 4.45 17.29
CA GLY A 2 31.30 4.66 17.62
C GLY A 2 30.55 5.62 16.70
N GLU A 3 30.42 5.30 15.41
CA GLU A 3 29.23 5.75 14.67
C GLU A 3 28.12 4.79 15.11
N ILE A 4 27.44 5.18 16.18
CA ILE A 4 26.16 4.60 16.56
C ILE A 4 25.22 5.00 15.42
N GLU A 5 24.91 4.05 14.53
CA GLU A 5 23.75 4.17 13.65
C GLU A 5 22.55 4.41 14.57
N ASP A 6 21.99 5.61 14.46
CA ASP A 6 20.84 6.08 15.20
C ASP A 6 19.71 5.05 15.08
N GLU A 7 19.11 4.65 16.21
CA GLU A 7 18.02 3.66 16.32
C GLU A 7 16.69 4.17 15.70
N HIS A 8 16.78 5.17 14.82
CA HIS A 8 15.70 5.84 14.10
C HIS A 8 15.86 5.78 12.57
N ASP A 9 16.60 4.79 12.04
CA ASP A 9 16.48 4.43 10.62
C ASP A 9 15.12 3.74 10.41
N ALA A 10 14.05 4.54 10.43
CA ALA A 10 12.74 4.11 9.96
C ALA A 10 12.91 3.70 8.51
N GLU A 11 12.98 2.39 8.24
CA GLU A 11 13.04 1.84 6.88
C GLU A 11 12.08 2.61 5.98
N ALA A 12 12.63 3.30 4.98
CA ALA A 12 11.82 4.01 4.00
C ALA A 12 10.78 3.05 3.41
N LEU A 13 9.50 3.43 3.49
CA LEU A 13 8.42 2.60 2.96
C LEU A 13 8.53 2.49 1.44
N LEU A 14 8.33 1.27 0.91
CA LEU A 14 8.36 1.04 -0.53
C LEU A 14 7.29 1.90 -1.22
N GLU A 15 7.71 2.76 -2.13
CA GLU A 15 6.80 3.65 -2.83
C GLU A 15 7.39 4.07 -4.18
N LYS A 16 6.86 3.52 -5.28
CA LYS A 16 7.36 3.83 -6.63
C LYS A 16 6.31 3.65 -7.72
N GLU A 17 6.37 4.49 -8.75
CA GLU A 17 5.72 4.20 -10.04
C GLU A 17 6.59 3.18 -10.80
N VAL A 18 6.00 2.05 -11.19
CA VAL A 18 6.71 1.03 -11.98
C VAL A 18 6.54 1.27 -13.48
N ARG A 19 5.39 1.83 -13.88
CA ARG A 19 4.99 2.19 -15.24
C ARG A 19 3.87 3.24 -15.19
N PRO A 20 3.57 3.93 -16.31
CA PRO A 20 2.44 4.86 -16.35
C PRO A 20 1.16 4.21 -15.82
N ASN A 21 0.56 4.83 -14.81
CA ASN A 21 -0.65 4.38 -14.13
C ASN A 21 -0.54 3.06 -13.34
N GLU A 22 0.69 2.63 -13.02
CA GLU A 22 0.96 1.44 -12.21
C GLU A 22 2.04 1.73 -11.14
N TRP A 23 1.70 1.52 -9.88
CA TRP A 23 2.55 1.84 -8.72
C TRP A 23 2.72 0.63 -7.81
N LEU A 24 3.93 0.44 -7.29
CA LEU A 24 4.21 -0.56 -6.26
C LEU A 24 4.37 0.14 -4.91
N PHE A 25 3.48 -0.19 -3.99
CA PHE A 25 3.37 0.45 -2.68
C PHE A 25 3.49 -0.56 -1.54
N SER A 26 4.17 -0.12 -0.49
CA SER A 26 4.05 -0.66 0.86
C SER A 26 2.64 -0.39 1.35
N THR A 27 1.99 -1.41 1.88
CA THR A 27 0.63 -1.28 2.44
C THR A 27 0.57 -0.52 3.76
N ARG A 28 1.75 -0.22 4.34
CA ARG A 28 1.89 0.64 5.52
C ARG A 28 1.74 2.13 5.20
N LEU A 29 1.80 2.51 3.93
CA LEU A 29 1.59 3.90 3.51
C LEU A 29 0.17 4.35 3.86
N GLU A 30 0.03 5.58 4.33
CA GLU A 30 -1.27 6.19 4.59
C GLU A 30 -1.97 6.56 3.28
N VAL A 31 -3.29 6.39 3.25
CA VAL A 31 -4.08 6.67 2.04
C VAL A 31 -4.01 8.16 1.67
N GLY A 32 -4.07 9.05 2.67
CA GLY A 32 -3.93 10.49 2.47
C GLY A 32 -2.59 10.86 1.83
N ASP A 33 -1.49 10.31 2.34
CA ASP A 33 -0.14 10.54 1.78
C ASP A 33 -0.03 10.06 0.33
N ILE A 34 -0.59 8.89 0.02
CA ILE A 34 -0.61 8.37 -1.35
C ILE A 34 -1.40 9.31 -2.26
N ASN A 35 -2.59 9.74 -1.84
CA ASN A 35 -3.44 10.63 -2.61
C ASN A 35 -2.75 11.98 -2.86
N GLU A 36 -2.15 12.59 -1.82
CA GLU A 36 -1.44 13.87 -1.92
C GLU A 36 -0.22 13.78 -2.86
N LYS A 37 0.62 12.75 -2.68
CA LYS A 37 1.90 12.65 -3.38
C LYS A 37 1.77 12.17 -4.83
N TRP A 38 0.83 11.29 -5.12
CA TRP A 38 0.66 10.68 -6.45
C TRP A 38 -0.56 11.21 -7.20
N GLY A 39 -1.35 12.09 -6.59
CA GLY A 39 -2.59 12.59 -7.18
C GLY A 39 -3.62 11.48 -7.40
N LEU A 40 -3.58 10.44 -6.56
CA LEU A 40 -4.57 9.36 -6.59
C LEU A 40 -5.82 9.78 -5.82
N SER A 41 -6.91 9.03 -6.02
CA SER A 41 -8.19 9.24 -5.35
C SER A 41 -8.66 7.95 -4.69
N ILE A 42 -7.76 7.28 -3.97
CA ILE A 42 -8.10 6.11 -3.17
C ILE A 42 -9.06 6.61 -2.07
N PRO A 43 -10.22 5.94 -1.85
CA PRO A 43 -11.18 6.36 -0.83
C PRO A 43 -10.55 6.46 0.55
N GLU A 44 -10.93 7.48 1.31
CA GLU A 44 -10.57 7.67 2.72
C GLU A 44 -11.77 7.38 3.63
N SER A 45 -11.52 6.87 4.83
CA SER A 45 -12.55 6.50 5.81
C SER A 45 -11.99 6.52 7.22
N GLU A 46 -12.85 6.66 8.23
CA GLU A 46 -12.46 6.49 9.64
C GLU A 46 -12.11 5.03 10.00
N ASN A 47 -12.49 4.07 9.15
CA ASN A 47 -12.25 2.63 9.39
C ASN A 47 -10.80 2.19 9.09
N TYR A 48 -10.05 2.99 8.32
CA TYR A 48 -8.69 2.66 7.92
C TYR A 48 -7.87 3.93 7.69
N ASN A 49 -6.58 3.85 7.98
CA ASN A 49 -5.65 4.94 7.68
C ASN A 49 -4.68 4.57 6.56
N THR A 50 -4.34 3.28 6.46
CA THR A 50 -3.32 2.78 5.53
C THR A 50 -3.93 2.11 4.30
N LEU A 51 -3.14 2.02 3.23
CA LEU A 51 -3.50 1.30 2.01
C LEU A 51 -3.87 -0.16 2.30
N GLY A 52 -3.14 -0.79 3.21
CA GLY A 52 -3.46 -2.14 3.68
C GLY A 52 -4.82 -2.19 4.37
N GLY A 53 -5.11 -1.23 5.25
CA GLY A 53 -6.41 -1.11 5.90
C GLY A 53 -7.55 -0.96 4.90
N TYR A 54 -7.39 -0.09 3.89
CA TYR A 54 -8.36 0.06 2.80
C TYR A 54 -8.60 -1.26 2.05
N ILE A 55 -7.54 -1.97 1.65
CA ILE A 55 -7.67 -3.23 0.92
C ILE A 55 -8.38 -4.30 1.76
N LEU A 56 -8.08 -4.37 3.06
CA LEU A 56 -8.72 -5.30 4.00
C LEU A 56 -10.19 -4.92 4.25
N ASP A 57 -10.52 -3.63 4.29
CA ASP A 57 -11.90 -3.15 4.39
C ASP A 57 -12.72 -3.52 3.14
N VAL A 58 -12.13 -3.44 1.95
CA VAL A 58 -12.81 -3.86 0.71
C VAL A 58 -12.91 -5.40 0.62
N TYR A 59 -11.85 -6.13 0.96
CA TYR A 59 -11.76 -7.58 0.74
C TYR A 59 -12.27 -8.43 1.94
N GLN A 60 -12.43 -7.84 3.12
CA GLN A 60 -12.94 -8.45 4.36
C GLN A 60 -12.09 -9.62 4.93
N SER A 61 -10.87 -9.81 4.43
CA SER A 61 -9.89 -10.79 4.93
C SER A 61 -8.48 -10.44 4.46
N ILE A 62 -7.45 -11.21 4.83
CA ILE A 62 -6.09 -11.00 4.30
C ILE A 62 -5.97 -11.73 2.95
N PRO A 63 -5.83 -11.02 1.81
CA PRO A 63 -5.71 -11.65 0.51
C PRO A 63 -4.36 -12.35 0.33
N THR A 64 -4.36 -13.41 -0.48
CA THR A 64 -3.13 -14.13 -0.84
C THR A 64 -2.42 -13.45 -2.02
N LYS A 65 -1.13 -13.74 -2.20
CA LYS A 65 -0.37 -13.26 -3.35
C LYS A 65 -1.08 -13.58 -4.68
N GLY A 66 -1.13 -12.60 -5.57
CA GLY A 66 -1.80 -12.67 -6.87
C GLY A 66 -3.29 -12.36 -6.84
N THR A 67 -3.90 -12.20 -5.65
CA THR A 67 -5.28 -11.75 -5.54
C THR A 67 -5.42 -10.34 -6.10
N VAL A 68 -6.49 -10.11 -6.86
CA VAL A 68 -6.85 -8.79 -7.39
C VAL A 68 -8.06 -8.28 -6.63
N VAL A 69 -7.88 -7.24 -5.82
CA VAL A 69 -8.97 -6.50 -5.18
C VAL A 69 -9.30 -5.31 -6.08
N ARG A 70 -10.58 -5.11 -6.38
CA ARG A 70 -11.04 -4.09 -7.34
C ARG A 70 -11.84 -3.00 -6.63
N SER A 71 -11.54 -1.75 -6.96
CA SER A 71 -12.40 -0.60 -6.69
C SER A 71 -12.90 0.00 -8.02
N ASP A 72 -13.62 1.13 -7.93
CA ASP A 72 -14.15 1.82 -9.10
C ASP A 72 -13.04 2.35 -10.03
N GLN A 73 -11.93 2.83 -9.45
CA GLN A 73 -10.85 3.50 -10.19
C GLN A 73 -9.55 2.70 -10.26
N TYR A 74 -9.39 1.68 -9.42
CA TYR A 74 -8.11 0.98 -9.27
C TYR A 74 -8.26 -0.54 -9.13
N LEU A 75 -7.22 -1.24 -9.59
CA LEU A 75 -6.96 -2.65 -9.28
C LEU A 75 -5.78 -2.71 -8.31
N PHE A 76 -5.95 -3.49 -7.24
CA PHE A 76 -4.95 -3.75 -6.21
C PHE A 76 -4.51 -5.21 -6.31
N ILE A 77 -3.33 -5.45 -6.86
CA ILE A 77 -2.78 -6.80 -7.05
C ILE A 77 -1.80 -7.08 -5.93
N VAL A 78 -2.06 -8.11 -5.13
CA VAL A 78 -1.22 -8.46 -3.99
C VAL A 78 0.10 -9.04 -4.47
N GLU A 79 1.20 -8.35 -4.20
CA GLU A 79 2.55 -8.79 -4.59
C GLU A 79 3.23 -9.56 -3.46
N LYS A 80 3.00 -9.13 -2.21
CA LYS A 80 3.58 -9.74 -1.02
C LYS A 80 2.63 -9.67 0.16
N THR A 81 2.51 -10.82 0.81
CA THR A 81 1.70 -11.01 2.02
C THR A 81 2.38 -12.05 2.90
N THR A 82 2.19 -11.96 4.20
CA THR A 82 2.53 -12.99 5.18
C THR A 82 1.26 -13.69 5.64
N PHE A 83 1.36 -14.56 6.65
CA PHE A 83 0.18 -15.17 7.24
C PHE A 83 -0.78 -14.16 7.90
N ASN A 84 -0.27 -13.03 8.39
CA ASN A 84 -1.03 -12.08 9.19
C ASN A 84 -0.98 -10.63 8.70
N ARG A 85 -0.30 -10.36 7.57
CA ARG A 85 -0.13 -8.99 7.09
C ARG A 85 -0.01 -8.93 5.57
N LEU A 86 -0.74 -7.99 4.98
CA LEU A 86 -0.49 -7.55 3.60
C LEU A 86 0.73 -6.63 3.61
N GLU A 87 1.72 -6.83 2.75
CA GLU A 87 3.01 -6.10 2.79
C GLU A 87 3.18 -5.15 1.60
N GLU A 88 2.96 -5.65 0.38
CA GLU A 88 3.19 -4.91 -0.86
C GLU A 88 2.05 -5.19 -1.85
N VAL A 89 1.63 -4.14 -2.55
CA VAL A 89 0.55 -4.19 -3.53
C VAL A 89 0.92 -3.38 -4.76
N LEU A 90 0.63 -3.93 -5.93
CA LEU A 90 0.64 -3.19 -7.19
C LEU A 90 -0.73 -2.53 -7.38
N VAL A 91 -0.75 -1.21 -7.41
CA VAL A 91 -1.94 -0.39 -7.70
C VAL A 91 -1.93 -0.05 -9.17
N LYS A 92 -3.04 -0.28 -9.88
CA LYS A 92 -3.20 0.02 -11.30
C LYS A 92 -4.47 0.81 -11.53
N ALA A 93 -4.39 1.97 -12.19
CA ALA A 93 -5.59 2.71 -12.57
C ALA A 93 -6.34 2.01 -13.72
N ILE A 94 -7.68 2.14 -13.73
CA ILE A 94 -8.59 1.55 -14.72
C ILE A 94 -8.95 2.58 -15.80
#